data_AF-A0A7S3JQW1-F1
#
_entry.id   AF-A0A7S3JQW1-F1
#
_cell.length_a   1.000
_cell.length_b   1.000
_cell.length_c   1.000
_cell.angle_alpha   90.00
_cell.angle_beta   90.00
_cell.angle_gamma   90.00
#
_symmetry.space_group_name_H-M   'P 1'
#
loop_
_entity.id
_entity.type
_entity.pdbx_description
1 polymer ?
#
loop_
_entity_poly.entity_id
_entity_poly.type
_entity_poly.pdbx_seq_one_letter_code
_entity_poly.pdbx_strand_id
1 'polypeptide(L)'
;DACAKRKLQPTQYFWEKVVQVYDMMVVRHGFMIVGMPFSGKSSAWKVLADTLGLLHERYPEDPRWTKVYPLVQNPKSVNMGQLYGQFDPVSTEWTDGCLAINYRNAVQSKIPGSTEADRKWILLDGPVDAIWIENMNTVLDDNKK
;
A
#
# COMPACT_ATOMS: atom_id res chain seq x y z
N ASP A 1 -1.67 -20.88 -7.36
CA ASP A 1 -2.30 -20.94 -6.02
C ASP A 1 -3.02 -19.67 -5.61
N ALA A 2 -2.35 -18.51 -5.54
CA ALA A 2 -3.00 -17.25 -5.16
C ALA A 2 -4.24 -16.89 -6.02
N CYS A 3 -4.13 -17.01 -7.36
CA CYS A 3 -5.27 -16.78 -8.26
C CYS A 3 -6.43 -17.75 -7.99
N ALA A 4 -6.13 -19.03 -7.78
CA ALA A 4 -7.14 -20.06 -7.51
C ALA A 4 -7.89 -19.79 -6.20
N LYS A 5 -7.17 -19.43 -5.12
CA LYS A 5 -7.75 -19.02 -3.83
C LYS A 5 -8.74 -17.85 -3.99
N ARG A 6 -8.44 -16.92 -4.90
CA ARG A 6 -9.26 -15.74 -5.19
C ARG A 6 -10.29 -15.94 -6.31
N LYS A 7 -10.44 -17.17 -6.83
CA LYS A 7 -11.35 -17.50 -7.95
C LYS A 7 -11.07 -16.65 -9.21
N LEU A 8 -9.79 -16.40 -9.50
CA LEU A 8 -9.33 -15.64 -10.67
C LEU A 8 -8.71 -16.56 -11.72
N GLN A 9 -8.86 -16.19 -12.99
CA GLN A 9 -8.17 -16.84 -14.10
C GLN A 9 -6.78 -16.22 -14.28
N PRO A 10 -5.69 -17.01 -14.23
CA PRO A 10 -4.34 -16.51 -14.44
C PRO A 10 -4.05 -16.35 -15.95
N THR A 11 -4.70 -15.39 -16.60
CA THR A 11 -4.38 -15.07 -17.99
C THR A 11 -2.95 -14.52 -18.08
N GLN A 12 -2.30 -14.70 -19.24
CA GLN A 12 -0.94 -14.20 -19.45
C GLN A 12 -0.85 -12.69 -19.17
N TYR A 13 -1.81 -11.91 -19.67
CA TYR A 13 -1.90 -10.48 -19.41
C TYR A 13 -1.95 -10.16 -17.90
N PHE A 14 -2.81 -10.86 -17.14
CA PHE A 14 -2.94 -10.60 -15.71
C PHE A 14 -1.66 -10.98 -14.95
N TRP A 15 -1.03 -12.09 -15.33
CA TRP A 15 0.25 -12.52 -14.79
C TRP A 15 1.34 -11.46 -15.01
N GLU A 16 1.50 -10.97 -16.25
CA GLU A 16 2.46 -9.92 -16.58
C GLU A 16 2.23 -8.65 -15.75
N LYS A 17 0.97 -8.27 -15.51
CA LYS A 17 0.65 -7.12 -14.65
C LYS A 17 1.01 -7.35 -13.18
N VAL A 18 0.83 -8.54 -12.65
CA VAL A 18 1.27 -8.88 -11.28
C VAL A 18 2.79 -8.80 -11.17
N VAL A 19 3.52 -9.32 -12.16
CA VAL A 19 4.99 -9.24 -12.21
C VAL A 19 5.46 -7.79 -12.31
N GLN A 20 4.86 -6.97 -13.17
CA GLN A 20 5.20 -5.54 -13.26
C GLN A 20 4.99 -4.78 -11.94
N VAL A 21 3.95 -5.12 -11.18
CA VAL A 21 3.72 -4.55 -9.84
C VAL A 21 4.82 -4.99 -8.86
N TYR A 22 5.27 -6.25 -8.93
CA TYR A 22 6.38 -6.74 -8.13
C TYR A 22 7.70 -6.05 -8.48
N ASP A 23 8.02 -5.91 -9.76
CA ASP A 23 9.24 -5.25 -10.22
C ASP A 23 9.29 -3.79 -9.72
N MET A 24 8.17 -3.08 -9.81
CA MET A 24 8.06 -1.72 -9.27
C MET A 24 8.24 -1.66 -7.75
N MET A 25 7.70 -2.63 -7.01
CA MET A 25 7.88 -2.74 -5.55
C MET A 25 9.34 -2.97 -5.15
N VAL A 26 10.12 -3.68 -5.96
CA VAL A 26 11.55 -3.91 -5.71
C VAL A 26 12.35 -2.63 -5.96
N VAL A 27 11.99 -1.84 -6.97
CA VAL A 27 12.75 -0.65 -7.38
C VAL A 27 12.38 0.60 -6.58
N ARG A 28 11.11 0.78 -6.19
CA ARG A 28 10.62 2.00 -5.53
C ARG A 28 9.81 1.69 -4.28
N HIS A 29 9.98 2.50 -3.23
CA HIS A 29 9.13 2.44 -2.02
C HIS A 29 7.72 3.00 -2.27
N GLY A 30 7.54 3.82 -3.32
CA GLY A 30 6.26 4.38 -3.73
C GLY A 30 6.06 4.28 -5.24
N PHE A 31 4.89 3.79 -5.67
CA PHE A 31 4.50 3.70 -7.08
C PHE A 31 2.97 3.68 -7.21
N MET A 32 2.47 3.91 -8.42
CA MET A 32 1.04 3.92 -8.71
C MET A 32 0.65 2.76 -9.61
N ILE A 33 -0.49 2.11 -9.32
CA ILE A 33 -1.12 1.14 -10.20
C ILE A 33 -2.27 1.84 -10.93
N VAL A 34 -2.08 2.11 -12.21
CA VAL A 34 -3.02 2.91 -13.02
C VAL A 34 -3.74 2.02 -14.03
N GLY A 35 -5.02 2.33 -14.29
CA GLY A 35 -5.85 1.61 -15.24
C GLY A 35 -7.33 1.92 -15.05
N MET A 36 -8.14 1.55 -16.04
CA MET A 36 -9.60 1.77 -16.02
C MET A 36 -10.29 1.00 -14.87
N PRO A 37 -11.51 1.40 -14.44
CA PRO A 37 -12.34 0.56 -13.60
C PRO A 37 -12.45 -0.86 -14.16
N PHE A 38 -12.51 -1.86 -13.29
CA PHE A 38 -12.53 -3.29 -13.65
C PHE A 38 -11.29 -3.84 -14.40
N SER A 39 -10.21 -3.07 -14.57
CA SER A 39 -8.98 -3.55 -15.23
C SER A 39 -8.11 -4.50 -14.38
N GLY A 40 -8.61 -5.01 -13.26
CA GLY A 40 -7.88 -5.96 -12.40
C GLY A 40 -6.86 -5.37 -11.43
N LYS A 41 -6.76 -4.03 -11.28
CA LYS A 41 -5.79 -3.37 -10.37
C LYS A 41 -5.85 -3.92 -8.94
N SER A 42 -7.04 -3.94 -8.35
CA SER A 42 -7.23 -4.41 -6.98
C SER A 42 -6.93 -5.90 -6.86
N SER A 43 -7.25 -6.69 -7.88
CA SER A 43 -6.92 -8.11 -7.93
C SER A 43 -5.41 -8.33 -8.05
N ALA A 44 -4.70 -7.50 -8.82
CA ALA A 44 -3.27 -7.66 -9.06
C ALA A 44 -2.44 -7.50 -7.77
N TRP A 45 -2.61 -6.40 -7.04
CA TRP A 45 -1.87 -6.21 -5.78
C TRP A 45 -2.29 -7.24 -4.71
N LYS A 46 -3.57 -7.63 -4.68
CA LYS A 46 -4.08 -8.66 -3.76
C LYS A 46 -3.48 -10.04 -4.04
N VAL A 47 -3.35 -10.40 -5.32
CA VAL A 47 -2.69 -11.65 -5.73
C VAL A 47 -1.20 -11.58 -5.42
N LEU A 48 -0.55 -10.43 -5.60
CA LEU A 48 0.85 -10.26 -5.24
C LEU A 48 1.06 -10.45 -3.73
N ALA A 49 0.25 -9.81 -2.89
CA ALA A 49 0.31 -9.95 -1.43
C ALA A 49 0.15 -11.42 -1.00
N ASP A 50 -0.83 -12.13 -1.54
CA ASP A 50 -1.01 -13.56 -1.27
C ASP A 50 0.18 -14.40 -1.75
N THR A 51 0.74 -14.07 -2.93
CA THR A 51 1.89 -14.77 -3.50
C THR A 51 3.12 -14.61 -2.62
N LEU A 52 3.40 -13.40 -2.13
CA LEU A 52 4.51 -13.13 -1.22
C LEU A 52 4.36 -13.89 0.11
N GLY A 53 3.14 -13.97 0.65
CA GLY A 53 2.85 -14.78 1.83
C GLY A 53 3.06 -16.28 1.60
N LEU A 54 2.58 -16.81 0.48
CA LEU A 54 2.76 -18.23 0.12
C LEU A 54 4.24 -18.57 -0.12
N LEU A 55 5.02 -17.67 -0.73
CA LEU A 55 6.45 -17.86 -0.92
C LEU A 55 7.21 -17.83 0.40
N HIS A 56 6.83 -16.94 1.32
CA HIS A 56 7.38 -16.88 2.67
C HIS A 56 7.12 -18.19 3.45
N GLU A 57 5.92 -18.77 3.32
CA GLU A 57 5.60 -20.06 3.94
C GLU A 57 6.38 -21.23 3.34
N ARG A 58 6.66 -21.20 2.03
CA ARG A 58 7.42 -22.27 1.34
C ARG A 58 8.92 -22.18 1.51
N TYR A 59 9.43 -20.96 1.61
CA TYR A 59 10.85 -20.65 1.67
C TYR A 59 11.10 -19.69 2.84
N PRO A 60 10.91 -20.15 4.09
CA PRO A 60 10.98 -19.28 5.27
C PRO A 60 12.37 -18.65 5.49
N GLU A 61 13.42 -19.32 5.01
CA GLU A 61 14.81 -18.85 5.09
C GLU A 61 15.16 -17.77 4.06
N ASP A 62 14.31 -17.54 3.06
CA ASP A 62 14.56 -16.53 2.02
C ASP A 62 13.94 -15.17 2.41
N PRO A 63 14.76 -14.18 2.81
CA PRO A 63 14.28 -12.91 3.34
C PRO A 63 13.58 -12.04 2.27
N ARG A 64 13.65 -12.43 0.99
CA ARG A 64 12.96 -11.70 -0.09
C ARG A 64 11.45 -11.77 0.06
N TRP A 65 10.94 -12.88 0.61
CA TRP A 65 9.51 -13.13 0.76
C TRP A 65 9.09 -12.87 2.20
N THR A 66 8.10 -12.00 2.36
CA THR A 66 7.53 -11.68 3.67
C THR A 66 6.02 -11.53 3.53
N LYS A 67 5.30 -11.75 4.64
CA LYS A 67 3.85 -11.53 4.65
C LYS A 67 3.58 -10.04 4.48
N VAL A 68 2.45 -9.74 3.85
CA VAL A 68 2.03 -8.39 3.50
C VAL A 68 0.76 -8.03 4.25
N TYR A 69 0.78 -6.90 4.94
CA TYR A 69 -0.35 -6.31 5.65
C TYR A 69 -0.76 -5.01 4.97
N PRO A 70 -1.81 -5.02 4.13
CA PRO A 70 -2.29 -3.82 3.46
C PRO A 70 -3.18 -2.97 4.37
N LEU A 71 -2.86 -1.68 4.49
CA LEU A 71 -3.70 -0.64 5.06
C LEU A 71 -4.30 0.16 3.90
N VAL A 72 -5.58 -0.07 3.61
CA VAL A 72 -6.28 0.54 2.48
C VAL A 72 -7.10 1.72 2.97
N GLN A 73 -6.93 2.87 2.33
CA GLN A 73 -7.69 4.08 2.63
C GLN A 73 -8.04 4.81 1.33
N ASN A 74 -9.24 5.39 1.25
CA ASN A 74 -9.60 6.30 0.17
C ASN A 74 -9.24 7.74 0.57
N PRO A 75 -8.27 8.42 -0.09
CA PRO A 75 -7.88 9.78 0.27
C PRO A 75 -9.00 10.81 0.05
N LYS A 76 -9.97 10.52 -0.83
CA LYS A 76 -11.10 11.41 -1.13
C LYS A 76 -12.33 11.17 -0.26
N SER A 77 -12.33 10.16 0.61
CA SER A 77 -13.43 9.93 1.56
C SER A 77 -13.30 10.76 2.84
N VAL A 78 -12.23 11.52 2.99
CA VAL A 78 -11.93 12.38 4.16
C VAL A 78 -11.43 13.74 3.69
N ASN A 79 -11.50 14.74 4.56
CA ASN A 79 -10.98 16.06 4.26
C ASN A 79 -9.45 16.08 4.36
N MET A 80 -8.79 17.06 3.72
CA MET A 80 -7.31 17.19 3.75
C MET A 80 -6.75 17.25 5.18
N GLY A 81 -7.41 18.01 6.06
CA GLY A 81 -7.03 18.10 7.47
C GLY A 81 -7.20 16.79 8.25
N GLN A 82 -8.15 15.94 7.85
CA GLN A 82 -8.30 14.60 8.42
C GLN A 82 -7.31 13.61 7.80
N LEU A 83 -6.90 13.81 6.55
CA LEU A 83 -5.93 12.96 5.86
C LEU A 83 -4.51 13.18 6.38
N TYR A 84 -4.05 14.42 6.39
CA TYR A 84 -2.67 14.81 6.73
C TYR A 84 -2.51 15.35 8.16
N GLY A 85 -3.60 15.85 8.75
CA GLY A 85 -3.58 16.55 10.01
C GLY A 85 -3.95 18.02 9.84
N GLN A 86 -4.45 18.62 10.91
CA GLN A 86 -4.85 20.01 10.93
C GLN A 86 -4.63 20.61 12.32
N PHE A 87 -4.43 21.92 12.32
CA PHE A 87 -4.42 22.71 13.53
C PHE A 87 -5.84 23.09 13.92
N ASP A 88 -6.19 22.89 15.19
CA ASP A 88 -7.45 23.37 15.73
C ASP A 88 -7.29 24.86 16.13
N PRO A 89 -8.02 25.79 15.51
CA PRO A 89 -7.91 27.22 15.80
C PRO A 89 -8.35 27.61 17.21
N VAL A 90 -9.12 26.76 17.91
CA VAL A 90 -9.61 27.04 19.26
C VAL A 90 -8.63 26.52 20.31
N SER A 91 -8.27 25.24 20.25
CA SER A 91 -7.36 24.62 21.23
C SER A 91 -5.89 24.95 20.97
N THR A 92 -5.56 25.45 19.77
CA THR A 92 -4.18 25.63 19.30
C THR A 92 -3.35 24.34 19.28
N GLU A 93 -4.02 23.19 19.23
CA GLU A 93 -3.38 21.88 19.19
C GLU A 93 -3.34 21.32 17.77
N TRP A 94 -2.30 20.54 17.49
CA TRP A 94 -2.18 19.78 16.26
C TRP A 94 -2.88 18.43 16.40
N THR A 95 -3.80 18.13 15.49
CA THR A 95 -4.39 16.79 15.38
C THR A 95 -3.79 16.05 14.18
N ASP A 96 -3.25 14.86 14.42
CA ASP A 96 -2.71 14.00 13.36
C ASP A 96 -3.81 13.48 12.44
N GLY A 97 -3.50 13.47 11.14
CA GLY A 97 -4.36 12.85 10.14
C GLY A 97 -4.28 11.32 10.15
N CYS A 98 -5.30 10.68 9.60
CA CYS A 98 -5.38 9.22 9.52
C CYS A 98 -4.25 8.59 8.70
N LEU A 99 -3.71 9.28 7.68
CA LEU A 99 -2.55 8.79 6.93
C LEU A 99 -1.29 8.76 7.80
N ALA A 100 -1.04 9.83 8.57
CA ALA A 100 0.10 9.91 9.48
C ALA A 100 0.00 8.83 10.59
N ILE A 101 -1.19 8.63 11.15
CA ILE A 101 -1.47 7.58 12.14
C ILE A 101 -1.20 6.19 11.54
N ASN A 102 -1.71 5.91 10.33
CA ASN A 102 -1.50 4.63 9.65
C ASN A 102 -0.02 4.38 9.36
N TYR A 103 0.71 5.40 8.91
CA TYR A 103 2.15 5.29 8.66
C TYR A 103 2.93 4.98 9.95
N ARG A 104 2.62 5.69 11.04
CA ARG A 104 3.23 5.44 12.36
C ARG A 104 2.95 4.02 12.86
N ASN A 105 1.70 3.57 12.72
CA ASN A 105 1.30 2.22 13.11
C ASN A 105 2.02 1.14 12.28
N ALA A 106 2.24 1.39 10.98
CA ALA A 106 2.98 0.49 10.11
C ALA A 106 4.47 0.39 10.51
N VAL A 107 5.12 1.52 10.78
CA VAL A 107 6.53 1.57 11.20
C VAL A 107 6.73 0.93 12.57
N GLN A 108 5.84 1.21 13.52
CA GLN A 108 5.91 0.67 14.89
C GLN A 108 5.34 -0.75 15.01
N SER A 109 5.03 -1.41 13.90
CA SER A 109 4.43 -2.75 13.85
C SER A 109 3.22 -2.93 14.77
N LYS A 110 2.40 -1.88 14.89
CA LYS A 110 1.16 -1.88 15.68
C LYS A 110 -0.03 -2.47 14.92
N ILE A 111 0.18 -2.95 13.69
CA ILE A 111 -0.87 -3.63 12.92
C ILE A 111 -1.07 -5.02 13.53
N PRO A 112 -2.31 -5.39 13.94
CA PRO A 112 -2.59 -6.69 14.54
C PRO A 112 -2.09 -7.85 13.67
N GLY A 113 -1.35 -8.77 14.28
CA GLY A 113 -0.79 -9.95 13.60
C GLY A 113 0.47 -9.69 12.79
N SER A 114 0.89 -8.44 12.58
CA SER A 114 2.14 -8.12 11.90
C SER A 114 3.33 -8.13 12.87
N THR A 115 4.49 -8.51 12.35
CA THR A 115 5.79 -8.43 13.04
C THR A 115 6.66 -7.39 12.36
N GLU A 116 7.78 -6.98 12.97
CA GLU A 116 8.71 -6.00 12.38
C GLU A 116 9.24 -6.42 11.00
N ALA A 117 9.44 -7.72 10.77
CA ALA A 117 9.91 -8.27 9.50
C ALA A 117 8.87 -8.26 8.37
N ASP A 118 7.57 -8.16 8.70
CA ASP A 118 6.51 -8.17 7.70
C ASP A 118 6.45 -6.86 6.91
N ARG A 119 6.00 -6.92 5.66
CA ARG A 119 5.74 -5.73 4.84
C ARG A 119 4.39 -5.13 5.19
N LYS A 120 4.34 -3.81 5.37
CA LYS A 120 3.11 -3.06 5.59
C LYS A 120 2.94 -2.12 4.40
N TRP A 121 1.87 -2.32 3.63
CA TRP A 121 1.59 -1.48 2.47
C TRP A 121 0.56 -0.44 2.85
N ILE A 122 0.84 0.84 2.58
CA ILE A 122 -0.16 1.91 2.67
C ILE A 122 -0.74 2.10 1.27
N LEU A 123 -2.00 1.73 1.06
CA LEU A 123 -2.69 1.83 -0.22
C LEU A 123 -3.69 2.97 -0.19
N LEU A 124 -3.54 3.91 -1.12
CA LEU A 124 -4.48 5.00 -1.35
C LEU A 124 -5.41 4.60 -2.52
N ASP A 125 -6.57 4.02 -2.19
CA ASP A 125 -7.56 3.52 -3.16
C ASP A 125 -8.62 4.59 -3.45
N GLY A 126 -8.32 5.44 -4.43
CA GLY A 126 -9.20 6.51 -4.87
C GLY A 126 -8.63 7.23 -6.10
N PRO A 127 -9.40 8.16 -6.69
CA PRO A 127 -8.90 8.96 -7.79
C PRO A 127 -7.76 9.87 -7.32
N VAL A 128 -6.70 9.95 -8.14
CA VAL A 128 -5.60 10.87 -7.91
C VAL A 128 -6.05 12.30 -8.23
N ASP A 129 -5.72 13.22 -7.34
CA ASP A 129 -6.09 14.63 -7.39
C ASP A 129 -4.87 15.46 -6.98
N ALA A 130 -4.63 16.55 -7.69
CA ALA A 130 -3.47 17.42 -7.49
C ALA A 130 -3.31 17.88 -6.04
N ILE A 131 -4.43 18.15 -5.35
CA ILE A 131 -4.42 18.76 -4.03
C ILE A 131 -3.83 17.79 -2.98
N TRP A 132 -4.16 16.50 -3.04
CA TRP A 132 -3.64 15.56 -2.04
C TRP A 132 -2.29 14.98 -2.45
N ILE A 133 -2.04 14.77 -3.76
CA ILE A 133 -0.78 14.17 -4.21
C ILE A 133 0.41 15.13 -4.00
N GLU A 134 0.21 16.45 -4.11
CA GLU A 134 1.28 17.44 -3.91
C GLU A 134 1.91 17.34 -2.52
N ASN A 135 1.08 17.16 -1.48
CA ASN A 135 1.54 16.96 -0.10
C ASN A 135 2.25 15.61 0.13
N MET A 136 2.16 14.68 -0.83
CA MET A 136 2.80 13.36 -0.79
C MET A 136 4.09 13.26 -1.59
N ASN A 137 4.39 14.25 -2.44
CA ASN A 137 5.56 14.18 -3.31
C ASN A 137 6.87 14.00 -2.54
N THR A 138 7.00 14.59 -1.35
CA THR A 138 8.18 14.42 -0.50
C THR A 138 8.34 13.00 0.06
N VAL A 139 7.23 12.26 0.25
CA VAL A 139 7.23 10.86 0.69
C VAL A 139 7.49 9.91 -0.49
N LEU A 140 7.04 10.29 -1.68
CA LEU A 140 7.22 9.52 -2.92
C LEU A 140 8.57 9.75 -3.60
N ASP A 141 9.28 10.82 -3.23
CA ASP A 141 10.62 11.11 -3.71
C ASP A 141 11.65 10.13 -3.10
N ASP A 142 12.61 9.68 -3.91
CA ASP A 142 13.70 8.77 -3.52
C ASP A 142 14.79 9.49 -2.69
N ASN A 143 14.63 10.79 -2.44
CA ASN A 143 15.49 11.62 -1.60
C ASN A 143 15.36 11.28 -0.10
N LYS A 144 15.69 10.05 0.27
CA LYS A 144 16.06 9.72 1.66
C LYS A 144 17.49 10.20 1.89
N LYS A 145 17.66 11.35 2.53
CA LYS A 145 18.89 11.65 3.27
C LYS A 145 18.90 10.86 4.58
#